data_AF-A0A1I1CGH8-F1
#
_entry.id   AF-A0A1I1CGH8-F1
#
_cell.length_a   1.000
_cell.length_b   1.000
_cell.length_c   1.000
_cell.angle_alpha   90.00
_cell.angle_beta   90.00
_cell.angle_gamma   90.00
#
_symmetry.space_group_name_H-M   'P 1'
#
loop_
_entity.id
_entity.type
_entity.pdbx_description
1 polymer ?
#
loop_
_entity_poly.entity_id
_entity_poly.type
_entity_poly.pdbx_seq_one_letter_code
_entity_poly.pdbx_strand_id
1 'polypeptide(L)' 'MTTPASTLTQKQRLAIFEEGRTAAIEGSRLFSNPYLRDDGDQRLLCWVDGYRSVVSR' A
#
# COMPACT_ATOMS: atom_id res chain seq x y z
N MET A 1 -28.58 -4.83 8.44
CA MET A 1 -27.49 -3.83 8.35
C MET A 1 -26.29 -4.54 7.76
N THR A 2 -26.07 -4.41 6.47
CA THR A 2 -24.94 -5.02 5.76
C THR A 2 -23.72 -4.13 5.97
N THR A 3 -22.77 -4.59 6.77
CA THR A 3 -21.48 -3.90 6.99
C THR A 3 -20.84 -3.64 5.62
N PRO A 4 -20.52 -2.39 5.21
CA PRO A 4 -19.85 -2.17 3.94
C PRO A 4 -18.48 -2.85 4.02
N ALA A 5 -18.20 -3.69 3.03
CA ALA A 5 -16.95 -4.43 2.91
C ALA A 5 -15.74 -3.50 3.12
N SER A 6 -14.94 -3.81 4.15
CA SER A 6 -13.50 -3.59 4.28
C SER A 6 -12.91 -2.32 3.65
N THR A 7 -13.47 -1.14 3.92
CA THR A 7 -12.90 0.13 3.45
C THR A 7 -11.83 0.63 4.43
N LEU A 8 -10.61 0.86 3.96
CA LEU A 8 -9.53 1.42 4.79
C LEU A 8 -9.86 2.84 5.22
N THR A 9 -9.62 3.15 6.50
CA THR A 9 -9.64 4.53 7.00
C THR A 9 -8.50 5.35 6.39
N GLN A 10 -8.63 6.68 6.36
CA GLN A 10 -7.57 7.57 5.86
C GLN A 10 -6.23 7.34 6.56
N LYS A 11 -6.24 7.13 7.89
CA LYS A 11 -5.04 6.84 8.67
C LYS A 11 -4.36 5.55 8.23
N GLN A 12 -5.13 4.49 7.98
CA GLN A 12 -4.60 3.22 7.48
C GLN A 12 -4.02 3.35 6.08
N ARG A 13 -4.68 4.09 5.18
CA ARG A 13 -4.17 4.35 3.83
C ARG A 13 -2.83 5.09 3.86
N LEU A 14 -2.71 6.12 4.71
CA LEU A 14 -1.46 6.87 4.87
C LEU A 14 -0.33 6.00 5.42
N ALA A 15 -0.59 5.18 6.45
CA ALA A 15 0.42 4.28 6.98
C ALA A 15 0.94 3.30 5.92
N ILE A 16 0.03 2.67 5.16
CA ILE A 16 0.37 1.72 4.10
C ILE A 16 1.13 2.41 2.95
N PHE A 17 0.76 3.64 2.61
CA PHE A 17 1.48 4.45 1.63
C PHE A 17 2.91 4.74 2.11
N GLU A 18 3.09 5.13 3.37
CA GLU A 18 4.43 5.38 3.94
C GLU A 18 5.30 4.12 3.98
N GLU A 19 4.71 2.95 4.25
CA GLU A 19 5.41 1.66 4.16
C GLU A 19 5.93 1.42 2.74
N GLY A 20 5.09 1.60 1.72
CA GLY A 20 5.51 1.45 0.33
C GLY A 20 6.59 2.43 -0.09
N ARG A 21 6.46 3.70 0.33
CA ARG A 21 7.47 4.73 0.10
C ARG A 21 8.81 4.36 0.73
N THR A 22 8.79 3.88 1.98
CA THR A 22 9.98 3.48 2.72
C THR A 22 10.67 2.29 2.03
N ALA A 23 9.90 1.28 1.62
CA ALA A 23 10.43 0.14 0.89
C ALA A 23 11.14 0.56 -0.42
N ALA A 24 10.60 1.54 -1.15
CA ALA A 24 11.26 2.07 -2.34
C ALA A 24 12.58 2.80 -2.01
N ILE A 25 12.59 3.62 -0.95
CA ILE A 25 13.79 4.33 -0.49
C ILE A 25 14.90 3.35 -0.10
N GLU A 26 14.54 2.24 0.55
CA GLU A 26 15.48 1.19 0.95
C GLU A 26 15.94 0.30 -0.21
N GLY A 27 15.42 0.50 -1.43
CA GLY A 27 15.77 -0.31 -2.61
C GLY A 27 15.15 -1.70 -2.60
N SER A 28 14.12 -1.94 -1.77
CA SER A 28 13.35 -3.18 -1.80
C SER A 28 12.63 -3.32 -3.14
N ARG A 29 12.39 -4.56 -3.60
CA ARG A 29 11.68 -4.80 -4.87
C ARG A 29 10.17 -4.61 -4.69
N LEU A 30 9.47 -4.17 -5.74
CA LEU A 30 7.99 -4.06 -5.74
C LEU A 30 7.29 -5.36 -5.30
N PHE A 31 7.87 -6.53 -5.63
CA PHE A 31 7.34 -7.84 -5.25
C PHE A 31 7.55 -8.22 -3.77
N SER A 32 8.24 -7.39 -2.98
CA SER A 32 8.30 -7.56 -1.52
C SER A 32 7.09 -6.95 -0.81
N ASN A 33 6.11 -6.43 -1.56
CA ASN A 33 4.90 -5.87 -1.01
C ASN A 33 4.13 -6.93 -0.20
N PRO A 34 3.89 -6.68 1.11
CA PRO A 34 3.26 -7.65 2.00
C PRO A 34 1.77 -7.89 1.67
N TYR A 35 1.15 -7.01 0.89
CA TYR A 35 -0.27 -7.03 0.55
C TYR A 35 -0.55 -7.68 -0.82
N LEU A 36 0.43 -8.33 -1.46
CA LEU A 36 0.24 -8.98 -2.77
C LEU A 36 -0.82 -10.09 -2.79
N ARG A 37 -1.14 -10.66 -1.63
CA ARG A 37 -2.12 -11.75 -1.48
C ARG A 37 -3.38 -11.32 -0.74
N ASP A 38 -3.48 -10.04 -0.38
CA ASP A 38 -4.69 -9.54 0.25
C ASP A 38 -5.76 -9.40 -0.84
N ASP A 39 -6.88 -10.13 -0.70
CA ASP A 39 -8.05 -10.05 -1.61
C ASP A 39 -8.72 -8.65 -1.60
N GLY A 40 -8.21 -7.73 -0.77
CA GLY A 40 -8.61 -6.33 -0.69
C GLY A 40 -7.61 -5.42 -1.39
N ASP A 41 -7.87 -5.13 -2.67
CA ASP A 41 -7.03 -4.30 -3.54
C ASP A 41 -6.62 -2.95 -2.93
N GLN A 42 -7.38 -2.39 -1.99
CA GLN A 42 -7.08 -1.08 -1.40
C GLN A 42 -5.73 -1.01 -0.68
N ARG A 43 -5.30 -2.07 0.04
CA ARG A 43 -3.99 -2.05 0.73
C ARG A 43 -2.85 -2.14 -0.26
N LEU A 44 -2.98 -3.07 -1.21
CA LEU A 44 -2.03 -3.25 -2.31
C LEU A 44 -1.85 -1.96 -3.10
N LEU A 45 -2.94 -1.32 -3.50
CA LEU A 45 -2.93 -0.05 -4.24
C LEU A 45 -2.27 1.07 -3.45
N CYS A 46 -2.64 1.27 -2.18
CA CYS A 46 -2.02 2.31 -1.34
C CYS A 46 -0.51 2.12 -1.20
N TRP A 47 -0.06 0.88 -1.01
CA TRP A 47 1.38 0.59 -0.87
C TRP A 47 2.13 0.84 -2.18
N VAL A 48 1.56 0.39 -3.31
CA VAL A 48 2.16 0.58 -4.65
C VAL A 48 2.25 2.05 -5.01
N ASP A 49 1.25 2.86 -4.68
CA ASP A 49 1.29 4.31 -4.87
C ASP A 49 2.43 4.95 -4.06
N GLY A 50 2.59 4.54 -2.80
CA GLY A 50 3.71 4.95 -1.95
C GLY A 50 5.06 4.63 -2.56
N TYR A 51 5.23 3.38 -3.00
CA TYR A 51 6.47 2.90 -3.60
C TYR A 51 6.82 3.66 -4.89
N ARG A 52 5.84 3.84 -5.78
CA ARG A 52 6.02 4.54 -7.07
C ARG A 52 6.34 6.03 -6.90
N SER A 53 5.92 6.66 -5.80
CA SER A 53 6.23 8.07 -5.54
C SER A 53 7.73 8.39 -5.48
N VAL A 54 8.57 7.37 -5.23
CA VAL A 54 10.02 7.46 -5.14
C VAL A 54 10.70 6.97 -6.42
N VAL A 55 10.26 5.83 -6.96
CA VAL A 55 10.88 5.19 -8.13
C VAL A 55 10.60 5.95 -9.44
N SER A 56 9.50 6.71 -9.52
CA SER A 56 9.18 7.52 -10.71
C SER A 56 9.83 8.91 -10.72
N ARG A 57 10.89 9.14 -9.93
CA ARG A 57 11.70 10.38 -9.95
C ARG A 57 13.05 10.13 -10.62
#